data_AF-A0AAN7JLL4-F1
#
_entry.id   AF-A0AAN7JLL4-F1
#
_cell.length_a   1.000
_cell.length_b   1.000
_cell.length_c   1.000
_cell.angle_alpha   90.00
_cell.angle_beta   90.00
_cell.angle_gamma   90.00
#
_symmetry.space_group_name_H-M   'P 1'
#
loop_
_entity.id
_entity.type
_entity.pdbx_description
1 polymer ?
#
loop_
_entity_poly.entity_id
_entity_poly.type
_entity_poly.pdbx_seq_one_letter_code
_entity_poly.pdbx_strand_id
1 'polypeptide(L)'
;MYIRALCRNGKLEEAQQIMNKIGAKHEKLNGYVYGSIVHGLLQRGQLEDAVHKVEEMKRAGITPTVHVYTSLIIHFFKEKQIRKALEILEKMQMEGCEPTIVTYSAIIRGYMNVGKVDEAHNVFSNMRSNRPFPDFRTYSMFISCLCKAGRSEEAMEIFTLK
;
A
#
# COMPACT_ATOMS: atom_id res chain seq x y z
N MET A 1 2.86 -12.59 16.44
CA MET A 1 3.93 -12.89 15.44
C MET A 1 3.61 -14.11 14.57
N TYR A 2 2.94 -15.15 15.08
CA TYR A 2 2.59 -16.37 14.31
C TYR A 2 1.66 -16.13 13.10
N ILE A 3 0.55 -15.39 13.27
CA ILE A 3 -0.40 -15.10 12.17
C ILE A 3 0.26 -14.38 10.99
N ARG A 4 1.18 -13.44 11.26
CA ARG A 4 1.92 -12.73 10.21
C ARG A 4 2.83 -13.66 9.42
N ALA A 5 3.48 -14.62 10.08
CA ALA A 5 4.29 -15.63 9.41
C ALA A 5 3.42 -16.53 8.51
N LEU A 6 2.24 -16.94 9.00
CA LEU A 6 1.27 -17.69 8.20
C LEU A 6 0.80 -16.91 6.97
N CYS A 7 0.46 -15.61 7.14
CA CYS A 7 0.06 -14.76 6.01
C CYS A 7 1.19 -14.62 4.98
N ARG A 8 2.45 -14.44 5.42
CA ARG A 8 3.62 -14.36 4.54
C ARG A 8 3.94 -15.66 3.81
N ASN A 9 3.64 -16.80 4.43
CA ASN A 9 3.89 -18.13 3.87
C ASN A 9 2.68 -18.68 3.10
N GLY A 10 1.66 -17.87 2.83
CA GLY A 10 0.48 -18.31 2.09
C GLY A 10 -0.40 -19.32 2.84
N LYS A 11 -0.33 -19.38 4.17
CA LYS A 11 -1.18 -20.24 5.02
C LYS A 11 -2.35 -19.44 5.59
N LEU A 12 -3.15 -18.85 4.72
CA LEU A 12 -4.15 -17.84 5.11
C LEU A 12 -5.41 -18.48 5.73
N GLU A 13 -5.74 -19.73 5.37
CA GLU A 13 -6.78 -20.51 6.03
C GLU A 13 -6.42 -20.79 7.50
N GLU A 14 -5.17 -21.22 7.75
CA GLU A 14 -4.64 -21.41 9.10
C GLU A 14 -4.64 -20.08 9.87
N ALA A 15 -4.22 -18.98 9.22
CA ALA A 15 -4.25 -17.64 9.79
C ALA A 15 -5.67 -17.21 10.21
N GLN A 16 -6.66 -17.51 9.36
CA GLN A 16 -8.07 -17.18 9.58
C GLN A 16 -8.69 -18.03 10.69
N GLN A 17 -8.39 -19.34 10.73
CA GLN A 17 -8.85 -20.22 11.81
C GLN A 17 -8.30 -19.79 13.17
N ILE A 18 -7.02 -19.39 13.23
CA ILE A 18 -6.41 -18.90 14.46
C ILE A 18 -7.01 -17.57 14.87
N MET A 19 -7.30 -16.69 13.93
CA MET A 19 -7.99 -15.43 14.23
C MET A 19 -9.39 -15.68 14.80
N ASN A 20 -10.18 -16.59 14.21
CA ASN A 20 -11.49 -16.96 14.73
C ASN A 20 -11.39 -17.53 16.16
N LYS A 21 -10.38 -18.36 16.43
CA LYS A 21 -10.11 -18.91 17.78
C LYS A 21 -9.70 -17.84 18.79
N ILE A 22 -8.93 -16.82 18.39
CA ILE A 22 -8.53 -15.70 19.26
C ILE A 22 -9.72 -14.76 19.50
N GLY A 23 -10.50 -14.46 18.46
CA GLY A 23 -11.73 -13.67 18.58
C GLY A 23 -12.77 -14.32 19.50
N ALA A 24 -12.89 -15.65 19.47
CA ALA A 24 -13.76 -16.41 20.38
C ALA A 24 -13.30 -16.37 21.85
N LYS A 25 -12.02 -16.05 22.13
CA LYS A 25 -11.48 -15.95 23.49
C LYS A 25 -11.58 -14.54 24.10
N HIS A 26 -12.28 -13.61 23.46
CA HIS A 26 -12.38 -12.20 23.86
C HIS A 26 -11.02 -11.48 24.01
N GLU A 27 -9.93 -12.01 23.47
CA GLU A 27 -8.68 -11.27 23.35
C GLU A 27 -8.83 -10.28 22.18
N LYS A 28 -8.63 -8.98 22.45
CA LYS A 28 -8.67 -7.94 21.41
C LYS A 28 -7.59 -8.21 20.36
N LEU A 29 -8.01 -8.69 19.19
CA LEU A 29 -7.20 -8.68 17.98
C LEU A 29 -6.73 -7.24 17.73
N ASN A 30 -5.43 -7.04 17.49
CA ASN A 30 -4.89 -5.72 17.23
C ASN A 30 -4.90 -5.39 15.73
N GLY A 31 -4.80 -4.11 15.37
CA GLY A 31 -4.84 -3.67 13.97
C GLY A 31 -3.73 -4.25 13.08
N TYR A 32 -2.63 -4.74 13.67
CA TYR A 32 -1.56 -5.43 12.93
C TYR A 32 -1.99 -6.80 12.40
N VAL A 33 -2.82 -7.55 13.13
CA VAL A 33 -3.33 -8.85 12.68
C VAL A 33 -4.26 -8.66 11.48
N TYR A 34 -5.24 -7.76 11.62
CA TYR A 34 -6.13 -7.40 10.52
C TYR A 34 -5.35 -6.93 9.29
N GLY A 35 -4.38 -6.02 9.47
CA GLY A 35 -3.55 -5.54 8.35
C GLY A 35 -2.79 -6.65 7.63
N SER A 36 -2.28 -7.64 8.36
CA SER A 36 -1.56 -8.78 7.76
C SER A 36 -2.48 -9.67 6.93
N ILE A 37 -3.71 -9.90 7.40
CA ILE A 37 -4.71 -10.71 6.70
C ILE A 37 -5.23 -9.99 5.46
N VAL A 38 -5.58 -8.71 5.59
CA VAL A 38 -5.98 -7.86 4.46
C VAL A 38 -4.90 -7.88 3.38
N HIS A 39 -3.64 -7.67 3.76
CA HIS A 39 -2.52 -7.73 2.82
C HIS A 39 -2.44 -9.09 2.11
N GLY A 40 -2.54 -10.20 2.86
CA GLY A 40 -2.47 -11.53 2.28
C GLY A 40 -3.64 -11.88 1.35
N LEU A 41 -4.86 -11.43 1.67
CA LEU A 41 -6.05 -11.61 0.82
C LEU A 41 -5.89 -10.83 -0.50
N LEU A 42 -5.40 -9.59 -0.43
CA LEU A 42 -5.15 -8.77 -1.62
C LEU A 42 -4.08 -9.34 -2.55
N GLN A 43 -3.05 -10.00 -2.01
CA GLN A 43 -2.03 -10.68 -2.82
C GLN A 43 -2.60 -11.86 -3.63
N ARG A 44 -3.73 -12.43 -3.19
CA ARG A 44 -4.43 -13.54 -3.84
C ARG A 44 -5.57 -13.12 -4.76
N GLY A 45 -5.82 -11.81 -4.88
CA GLY A 45 -6.97 -11.30 -5.62
C GLY A 45 -8.31 -11.44 -4.90
N GLN A 46 -8.32 -11.86 -3.63
CA GLN A 46 -9.54 -11.98 -2.81
C GLN A 46 -9.95 -10.60 -2.26
N LEU A 47 -10.32 -9.69 -3.16
CA LEU A 47 -10.63 -8.29 -2.81
C LEU A 47 -11.87 -8.19 -1.90
N GLU A 48 -12.92 -8.95 -2.18
CA GLU A 48 -14.18 -8.93 -1.44
C GLU A 48 -13.96 -9.34 0.03
N ASP A 49 -13.23 -10.43 0.25
CA ASP A 49 -12.83 -10.89 1.59
C ASP A 49 -11.96 -9.85 2.31
N ALA A 50 -11.04 -9.20 1.58
CA ALA A 50 -10.16 -8.18 2.14
C ALA A 50 -10.96 -6.95 2.60
N VAL A 51 -11.92 -6.49 1.80
CA VAL A 51 -12.80 -5.37 2.14
C VAL A 51 -13.70 -5.75 3.31
N HIS A 52 -14.32 -6.93 3.29
CA HIS A 52 -15.11 -7.41 4.42
C HIS A 52 -14.28 -7.45 5.71
N LYS A 53 -13.01 -7.85 5.63
CA LYS A 53 -12.10 -7.87 6.78
C LYS A 53 -11.75 -6.46 7.30
N VAL A 54 -11.64 -5.47 6.42
CA VAL A 54 -11.49 -4.05 6.82
C VAL A 54 -12.75 -3.54 7.52
N GLU A 55 -13.94 -3.90 7.05
CA GLU A 55 -15.19 -3.50 7.70
C GLU A 55 -15.41 -4.20 9.04
N GLU A 56 -14.97 -5.46 9.19
CA GLU A 56 -14.92 -6.15 10.49
C GLU A 56 -13.96 -5.45 11.46
N MET A 57 -12.77 -5.05 10.99
CA MET A 57 -11.80 -4.27 11.76
C MET A 57 -12.42 -2.97 12.29
N LYS A 58 -13.15 -2.23 11.44
CA LYS A 58 -13.85 -0.99 11.81
C LYS A 58 -14.97 -1.24 12.82
N ARG A 59 -15.80 -2.27 12.62
CA ARG A 59 -16.87 -2.67 13.56
C ARG A 59 -16.33 -3.08 14.93
N ALA A 60 -15.11 -3.61 14.99
CA ALA A 60 -14.41 -3.91 16.24
C ALA A 60 -13.81 -2.67 16.93
N GLY A 61 -14.04 -1.46 16.39
CA GLY A 61 -13.50 -0.20 16.92
C GLY A 61 -12.01 -0.01 16.64
N ILE A 62 -11.45 -0.72 15.66
CA ILE A 62 -10.03 -0.65 15.30
C ILE A 62 -9.90 0.17 14.02
N THR A 63 -9.12 1.25 14.06
CA THR A 63 -8.90 2.12 12.91
C THR A 63 -7.94 1.48 11.90
N PRO A 64 -8.28 1.43 10.60
CA PRO A 64 -7.37 0.94 9.57
C PRO A 64 -6.04 1.67 9.61
N THR A 65 -4.94 0.90 9.51
CA THR A 65 -3.59 1.45 9.59
C THR A 65 -3.11 1.90 8.20
N VAL A 66 -2.04 2.70 8.17
CA VAL A 66 -1.29 3.05 6.94
C VAL A 66 -0.99 1.81 6.09
N HIS A 67 -0.67 0.68 6.73
CA HIS A 67 -0.38 -0.57 6.03
C HIS A 67 -1.59 -1.15 5.30
N VAL A 68 -2.79 -1.08 5.89
CA VAL A 68 -4.05 -1.53 5.26
C VAL A 68 -4.33 -0.68 4.02
N TYR A 69 -4.33 0.64 4.18
CA TYR A 69 -4.56 1.58 3.09
C TYR A 69 -3.55 1.43 1.96
N THR A 70 -2.27 1.40 2.29
CA THR A 70 -1.19 1.23 1.30
C THR A 70 -1.32 -0.11 0.57
N SER A 71 -1.75 -1.19 1.24
CA SER A 71 -1.97 -2.49 0.59
C SER A 71 -3.12 -2.44 -0.41
N LEU A 72 -4.23 -1.77 -0.08
CA LEU A 72 -5.36 -1.56 -0.99
C LEU A 72 -4.95 -0.73 -2.22
N ILE A 73 -4.18 0.35 -2.01
CA ILE A 73 -3.65 1.19 -3.11
C ILE A 73 -2.79 0.35 -4.05
N ILE A 74 -1.84 -0.43 -3.52
CA ILE A 74 -0.99 -1.33 -4.32
C ILE A 74 -1.85 -2.31 -5.13
N HIS A 75 -2.86 -2.92 -4.50
CA HIS A 75 -3.76 -3.85 -5.17
C HIS A 75 -4.50 -3.18 -6.34
N PHE A 76 -5.13 -2.03 -6.12
CA PHE A 76 -5.87 -1.34 -7.19
C PHE A 76 -4.98 -0.88 -8.34
N PHE A 77 -3.74 -0.45 -8.07
CA PHE A 77 -2.77 -0.19 -9.14
C PHE A 77 -2.40 -1.45 -9.93
N LYS A 78 -2.21 -2.59 -9.25
CA LYS A 78 -1.94 -3.89 -9.91
C LYS A 78 -3.08 -4.30 -10.83
N GLU A 79 -4.32 -4.08 -10.39
CA GLU A 79 -5.54 -4.32 -11.19
C GLU A 79 -5.84 -3.20 -12.21
N LYS A 80 -4.93 -2.23 -12.39
CA LYS A 80 -5.08 -1.06 -13.27
C LYS A 80 -6.31 -0.18 -12.98
N GLN A 81 -6.89 -0.29 -11.78
CA GLN A 81 -8.02 0.49 -11.29
C GLN A 81 -7.55 1.77 -10.60
N ILE A 82 -6.88 2.64 -11.36
CA ILE A 82 -6.19 3.84 -10.83
C ILE A 82 -7.14 4.74 -10.03
N ARG A 83 -8.34 4.99 -10.55
CA ARG A 83 -9.34 5.83 -9.87
C ARG A 83 -9.64 5.33 -8.46
N LYS A 84 -9.86 4.02 -8.30
CA LYS A 84 -10.10 3.43 -6.97
C LYS A 84 -8.87 3.55 -6.07
N ALA A 85 -7.66 3.42 -6.62
CA ALA A 85 -6.44 3.61 -5.83
C ALA A 85 -6.37 5.04 -5.25
N LEU A 86 -6.75 6.05 -6.02
CA LEU A 86 -6.80 7.45 -5.56
C LEU A 86 -7.94 7.71 -4.57
N GLU A 87 -9.12 7.14 -4.80
CA GLU A 87 -10.23 7.21 -3.84
C GLU A 87 -9.84 6.61 -2.46
N ILE A 88 -9.03 5.54 -2.45
CA ILE A 88 -8.48 4.98 -1.22
C ILE A 88 -7.45 5.91 -0.55
N LEU A 89 -6.63 6.62 -1.33
CA LEU A 89 -5.70 7.62 -0.80
C LEU A 89 -6.45 8.80 -0.16
N GLU A 90 -7.48 9.31 -0.83
CA GLU A 90 -8.33 10.37 -0.30
C GLU A 90 -9.05 9.92 0.98
N LYS A 91 -9.61 8.70 0.98
CA LYS A 91 -10.24 8.13 2.17
C LYS A 91 -9.28 8.00 3.34
N MET A 92 -8.05 7.55 3.07
CA MET A 92 -6.97 7.46 4.05
C MET A 92 -6.74 8.83 4.72
N GLN A 93 -6.65 9.91 3.94
CA GLN A 93 -6.48 11.28 4.45
C GLN A 93 -7.71 11.81 5.21
N MET A 94 -8.92 11.58 4.69
CA MET A 94 -10.17 11.98 5.35
C MET A 94 -10.37 11.31 6.71
N GLU A 95 -9.88 10.08 6.86
CA GLU A 95 -9.90 9.35 8.13
C GLU A 95 -8.72 9.74 9.07
N GLY A 96 -7.95 10.77 8.74
CA GLY A 96 -6.82 11.26 9.53
C GLY A 96 -5.61 10.33 9.53
N CYS A 97 -5.54 9.38 8.59
CA CYS A 97 -4.41 8.48 8.44
C CYS A 97 -3.44 9.07 7.41
N GLU A 98 -2.36 9.69 7.87
CA GLU A 98 -1.45 10.41 6.96
C GLU A 98 -0.66 9.47 6.03
N PRO A 99 -0.69 9.69 4.70
CA PRO A 99 0.12 8.96 3.73
C PRO A 99 1.63 9.10 4.02
N THR A 100 2.35 7.98 3.95
CA THR A 100 3.79 7.95 4.25
C THR A 100 4.63 7.89 2.97
N ILE A 101 5.97 7.99 3.11
CA ILE A 101 6.92 7.75 2.02
C ILE A 101 6.58 6.42 1.32
N VAL A 102 6.29 5.35 2.07
CA VAL A 102 5.94 4.04 1.51
C VAL A 102 4.66 4.11 0.66
N THR A 103 3.67 4.88 1.08
CA THR A 103 2.40 5.06 0.37
C THR A 103 2.62 5.77 -0.97
N TYR A 104 3.33 6.89 -0.97
CA TYR A 104 3.63 7.62 -2.21
C TYR A 104 4.57 6.86 -3.14
N SER A 105 5.59 6.17 -2.61
CA SER A 105 6.48 5.33 -3.44
C SER A 105 5.73 4.15 -4.07
N ALA A 106 4.68 3.64 -3.44
CA ALA A 106 3.78 2.65 -4.03
C ALA A 106 2.94 3.26 -5.18
N ILE A 107 2.42 4.47 -5.01
CA ILE A 107 1.67 5.20 -6.05
C ILE A 107 2.56 5.50 -7.25
N ILE A 108 3.76 6.04 -7.05
CA ILE A 108 4.75 6.31 -8.11
C ILE A 108 5.02 5.03 -8.90
N ARG A 109 5.37 3.93 -8.21
CA ARG A 109 5.60 2.64 -8.86
C ARG A 109 4.36 2.13 -9.61
N GLY A 110 3.18 2.31 -9.03
CA GLY A 110 1.90 1.96 -9.64
C GLY A 110 1.69 2.66 -10.98
N TYR A 111 1.87 3.99 -11.01
CA TYR A 111 1.81 4.79 -12.23
C TYR A 111 2.85 4.36 -13.28
N MET A 112 4.10 4.13 -12.87
CA MET A 112 5.15 3.63 -13.78
C MET A 112 4.76 2.29 -14.42
N ASN A 113 4.21 1.37 -13.63
CA ASN A 113 3.82 0.04 -14.12
C ASN A 113 2.65 0.06 -15.10
N VAL A 114 1.77 1.06 -15.04
CA VAL A 114 0.66 1.24 -15.98
C VAL A 114 1.02 2.17 -17.14
N GLY A 115 2.28 2.60 -17.26
CA GLY A 115 2.79 3.43 -18.35
C GLY A 115 2.47 4.93 -18.22
N LYS A 116 1.95 5.36 -17.07
CA LYS A 116 1.56 6.75 -16.77
C LYS A 116 2.72 7.50 -16.13
N VAL A 117 3.77 7.71 -16.93
CA VAL A 117 5.07 8.20 -16.43
C VAL A 117 5.01 9.65 -15.96
N ASP A 118 4.23 10.49 -16.65
CA ASP A 118 4.06 11.90 -16.27
C ASP A 118 3.34 12.04 -14.92
N GLU A 119 2.32 11.22 -14.67
CA GLU A 119 1.64 11.19 -13.37
C GLU A 119 2.58 10.71 -12.25
N ALA A 120 3.42 9.72 -12.51
CA ALA A 120 4.46 9.31 -11.56
C ALA A 120 5.45 10.45 -11.25
N HIS A 121 5.86 11.19 -12.29
CA HIS A 121 6.74 12.35 -12.15
C HIS A 121 6.11 13.48 -11.35
N ASN A 122 4.82 13.75 -11.55
CA ASN A 122 4.07 14.74 -10.78
C ASN A 122 4.01 14.38 -9.30
N VAL A 123 3.73 13.11 -8.97
CA VAL A 123 3.73 12.64 -7.57
C VAL A 123 5.13 12.78 -6.95
N PHE A 124 6.18 12.38 -7.67
CA PHE A 124 7.56 12.50 -7.19
C PHE A 124 7.97 13.97 -6.97
N SER A 125 7.64 14.85 -7.91
CA SER A 125 7.89 16.29 -7.79
C SER A 125 7.15 16.90 -6.60
N ASN A 126 5.88 16.52 -6.39
CA ASN A 126 5.13 16.94 -5.22
C ASN A 126 5.80 16.50 -3.91
N MET A 127 6.32 15.27 -3.82
CA MET A 127 7.09 14.82 -2.64
C MET A 127 8.37 15.63 -2.43
N ARG A 128 9.04 16.10 -3.49
CA ARG A 128 10.26 16.91 -3.35
C ARG A 128 9.97 18.28 -2.74
N SER A 129 8.82 18.87 -3.10
CA SER A 129 8.41 20.18 -2.60
C SER A 129 7.65 20.10 -1.27
N ASN A 130 6.94 19.00 -1.01
CA ASN A 130 6.04 18.83 0.12
C ASN A 130 6.31 17.53 0.87
N ARG A 131 6.13 17.53 2.19
CA ARG A 131 6.26 16.29 2.96
C ARG A 131 5.18 15.27 2.54
N PRO A 132 5.49 13.96 2.54
CA PRO A 132 6.76 13.37 2.97
C PRO A 132 7.84 13.41 1.87
N PHE A 133 9.07 13.76 2.24
CA PHE A 133 10.20 13.84 1.31
C PHE A 133 10.64 12.47 0.81
N PRO A 134 11.08 12.32 -0.45
CA PRO A 134 11.58 11.05 -0.97
C PRO A 134 12.86 10.63 -0.25
N ASP A 135 12.92 9.35 0.16
CA ASP A 135 14.15 8.77 0.68
C ASP A 135 15.06 8.22 -0.43
N PHE A 136 16.27 7.80 -0.08
CA PHE A 136 17.22 7.20 -1.03
C PHE A 136 16.60 6.07 -1.87
N ARG A 137 15.75 5.24 -1.25
CA ARG A 137 15.07 4.13 -1.93
C ARG A 137 14.08 4.63 -2.97
N THR A 138 13.36 5.70 -2.66
CA THR A 138 12.39 6.34 -3.55
C THR A 138 13.10 6.97 -4.76
N TYR A 139 14.20 7.71 -4.55
CA TYR A 139 15.04 8.22 -5.64
C TYR A 139 15.55 7.09 -6.54
N SER A 140 16.17 6.06 -5.95
CA SER A 140 16.75 4.94 -6.69
C SER A 140 15.70 4.19 -7.51
N MET A 141 14.51 3.98 -6.92
CA MET A 141 13.37 3.37 -7.59
C MET A 141 12.88 4.22 -8.77
N PHE A 142 12.73 5.53 -8.58
CA PHE A 142 12.19 6.40 -9.61
C PHE A 142 13.15 6.56 -10.80
N ILE A 143 14.45 6.79 -10.55
CA ILE A 143 15.49 6.85 -11.59
C ILE A 143 15.51 5.54 -12.40
N SER A 144 15.51 4.38 -11.72
CA SER A 144 15.50 3.08 -12.41
C SER A 144 14.25 2.90 -13.29
N CYS A 145 13.10 3.34 -12.81
CA CYS A 145 11.85 3.27 -13.58
C CYS A 145 11.86 4.23 -14.78
N LEU A 146 12.42 5.44 -14.65
CA LEU A 146 12.54 6.40 -15.75
C LEU A 146 13.44 5.86 -16.88
N CYS A 147 14.60 5.28 -16.53
CA CYS A 147 15.48 4.65 -17.53
C CYS A 147 14.75 3.52 -18.29
N LYS A 148 13.98 2.68 -17.58
CA LYS A 148 13.18 1.60 -18.21
C LYS A 148 12.06 2.13 -19.11
N ALA A 149 11.55 3.32 -18.82
CA ALA A 149 10.55 4.00 -19.64
C ALA A 149 11.17 4.81 -20.79
N GLY A 150 12.49 4.77 -20.98
CA GLY A 150 13.20 5.52 -22.03
C GLY A 150 13.43 7.00 -21.70
N ARG A 151 13.09 7.47 -20.49
CA ARG A 151 13.26 8.87 -20.05
C ARG A 151 14.61 9.08 -19.36
N SER A 152 15.68 8.71 -20.04
CA SER A 152 17.04 8.71 -19.47
C SER A 152 17.55 10.11 -19.13
N GLU A 153 17.16 11.14 -19.87
CA GLU A 153 17.53 12.54 -19.62
C GLU A 153 17.01 13.00 -18.26
N GLU A 154 15.72 12.81 -17.98
CA GLU A 154 15.12 13.14 -16.69
C GLU A 154 15.69 12.29 -15.55
N ALA A 155 15.98 11.02 -15.79
CA ALA A 155 16.68 10.19 -14.82
C ALA A 155 18.04 10.78 -14.45
N MET A 156 18.78 11.33 -15.42
CA MET A 156 20.06 11.99 -15.20
C MET A 156 19.90 13.29 -14.41
N GLU A 157 18.92 14.12 -14.75
CA GLU A 157 18.60 15.35 -13.99
C GLU A 157 18.32 15.04 -12.52
N ILE A 158 17.52 14.01 -12.23
CA ILE A 158 17.23 13.61 -10.85
C ILE A 158 18.48 13.04 -10.16
N PHE A 159 19.39 12.38 -10.89
CA PHE A 159 20.64 11.85 -10.34
C PHE A 159 21.64 12.95 -9.97
N THR A 160 21.71 14.04 -10.73
CA THR A 160 22.64 15.16 -10.47
C THR A 160 22.17 16.12 -9.38
N LEU A 161 20.88 16.14 -9.06
CA LEU A 161 20.28 16.99 -8.01
C LEU A 161 20.53 16.51 -6.57
N LYS A 162 21.56 15.69 -6.36
CA LYS A 162 21.87 15.00 -5.10
C LYS A 162 23.03 15.63 -4.34
#